data_AF-A0A8S3G0C9-F1
#
_entry.id   AF-A0A8S3G0C9-F1
#
_cell.length_a   1.000
_cell.length_b   1.000
_cell.length_c   1.000
_cell.angle_alpha   90.00
_cell.angle_beta   90.00
_cell.angle_gamma   90.00
#
_symmetry.space_group_name_H-M   'P 1'
#
loop_
_entity.id
_entity.type
_entity.pdbx_description
1 polymer ?
#
loop_
_entity_poly.entity_id
_entity_poly.type
_entity_poly.pdbx_seq_one_letter_code
_entity_poly.pdbx_strand_id
1 'polypeptide(L)'
;SLTSLFSLIVFIGHLSDLVCSPFLFSYDSIEFNIQFGCPLLTRQMKQWKINLINFILYEIIISNLSIITWRGFYHFLDSFFYPDNLTMSAGLCLLIGYLLYFPLMYFQTYLEELNLKYDFWTFISINFPQFYRNIRHLLAFLSCVFVWRGYWLLYDEYLYIFEDYYKTYLLFYFISFLFLSLIQTSSSINGPLSNIDDKNQFFPLYPHCYVSIVQRKISQ
;
A
#
# COMPACT_ATOMS: atom_id res chain seq x y z
N SER A 1 12.57 -18.48 -7.23
CA SER A 1 13.49 -17.60 -6.48
C SER A 1 12.78 -16.27 -6.20
N LEU A 2 13.21 -15.48 -5.21
CA LEU A 2 12.67 -14.12 -4.98
C LEU A 2 12.69 -13.27 -6.27
N THR A 3 13.73 -13.44 -7.09
CA THR A 3 13.85 -12.82 -8.40
C THR A 3 12.74 -13.21 -9.38
N SER A 4 12.35 -14.49 -9.44
CA SER A 4 11.27 -14.93 -10.35
C SER A 4 9.90 -14.40 -9.93
N LEU A 5 9.67 -14.23 -8.62
CA LEU A 5 8.43 -13.67 -8.07
C LEU A 5 8.34 -12.16 -8.31
N PHE A 6 9.44 -11.44 -8.10
CA PHE A 6 9.51 -10.01 -8.42
C PHE A 6 9.29 -9.76 -9.92
N SER A 7 9.94 -10.56 -10.79
CA SER A 7 9.70 -10.50 -12.23
C SER A 7 8.23 -10.71 -12.58
N LEU A 8 7.54 -11.64 -11.90
CA LEU A 8 6.11 -11.88 -12.11
C LEU A 8 5.26 -10.64 -11.79
N ILE A 9 5.50 -9.96 -10.66
CA ILE A 9 4.78 -8.72 -10.30
C ILE A 9 4.99 -7.63 -11.36
N VAL A 10 6.24 -7.50 -11.85
CA VAL A 10 6.60 -6.54 -12.91
C VAL A 10 5.86 -6.86 -14.21
N PHE A 11 5.78 -8.14 -14.59
CA PHE A 11 5.10 -8.59 -15.81
C PHE A 11 3.58 -8.39 -15.77
N ILE A 12 2.95 -8.64 -14.61
CA ILE A 12 1.49 -8.47 -14.46
C ILE A 12 1.13 -6.98 -14.24
N GLY A 13 2.12 -6.11 -13.97
CA GLY A 13 1.92 -4.67 -13.86
C GLY A 13 1.36 -4.20 -12.52
N HIS A 14 1.52 -5.01 -11.46
CA HIS A 14 0.97 -4.76 -10.11
C HIS A 14 1.99 -4.15 -9.14
N LEU A 15 3.02 -3.44 -9.62
CA LEU A 15 3.99 -2.78 -8.74
C LEU A 15 3.37 -1.69 -7.85
N SER A 16 2.22 -1.12 -8.24
CA SER A 16 1.46 -0.18 -7.41
C SER A 16 1.04 -0.79 -6.08
N ASP A 17 0.78 -2.10 -6.06
CA ASP A 17 0.25 -2.82 -4.90
C ASP A 17 1.33 -3.08 -3.84
N LEU A 18 2.58 -2.72 -4.15
CA LEU A 18 3.67 -2.67 -3.18
C LEU A 18 3.62 -1.40 -2.31
N VAL A 19 2.82 -0.40 -2.65
CA VAL A 19 2.74 0.86 -1.91
C VAL A 19 1.66 0.80 -0.83
N CYS A 20 2.00 1.24 0.38
CA CYS A 20 1.12 1.29 1.55
C CYS A 20 0.97 2.75 2.04
N SER A 21 0.11 3.00 3.03
CA SER A 21 0.24 4.17 3.94
C SER A 21 1.72 4.39 4.29
N PRO A 22 2.29 5.59 4.50
CA PRO A 22 1.66 6.90 4.57
C PRO A 22 1.30 7.50 3.21
N PHE A 23 1.54 6.78 2.11
CA PHE A 23 1.28 7.28 0.75
C PHE A 23 -0.16 7.05 0.29
N LEU A 24 -0.91 6.27 1.09
CA LEU A 24 -2.32 5.99 0.89
C LEU A 24 -3.10 6.50 2.11
N PHE A 25 -4.02 7.44 1.89
CA PHE A 25 -4.99 7.87 2.91
C PHE A 25 -6.36 7.31 2.52
N SER A 26 -6.94 6.48 3.38
CA SER A 26 -8.33 6.04 3.23
C SER A 26 -9.20 6.80 4.22
N TYR A 27 -10.15 7.56 3.68
CA TYR A 27 -11.18 8.23 4.47
C TYR A 27 -12.39 7.30 4.59
N ASP A 28 -12.96 7.17 5.80
CA ASP A 28 -14.15 6.36 6.05
C ASP A 28 -15.38 7.04 5.39
N SER A 29 -15.54 6.89 4.07
CA SER A 29 -16.66 7.44 3.29
C SER A 29 -17.40 6.34 2.52
N ILE A 30 -18.70 6.54 2.33
CA ILE A 30 -19.59 5.63 1.60
C ILE A 30 -19.34 5.71 0.06
N GLU A 31 -18.73 6.80 -0.41
CA GLU A 31 -18.74 7.20 -1.82
C GLU A 31 -17.52 6.73 -2.63
N PHE A 32 -16.40 6.39 -1.99
CA PHE A 32 -15.15 6.09 -2.69
C PHE A 32 -14.71 4.63 -2.51
N ASN A 33 -15.26 3.75 -3.36
CA ASN A 33 -14.79 2.36 -3.47
C ASN A 33 -13.68 2.25 -4.53
N ILE A 34 -12.54 1.66 -4.15
CA ILE A 34 -11.44 1.36 -5.08
C ILE A 34 -11.90 0.22 -5.99
N GLN A 35 -11.97 0.48 -7.30
CA GLN A 35 -12.32 -0.55 -8.27
C GLN A 35 -11.09 -1.36 -8.66
N PHE A 36 -11.08 -2.65 -8.32
CA PHE A 36 -10.09 -3.59 -8.83
C PHE A 36 -10.41 -3.96 -10.28
N GLY A 37 -9.63 -3.44 -11.22
CA GLY A 37 -9.63 -3.91 -12.61
C GLY A 37 -8.66 -5.08 -12.77
N CYS A 38 -9.17 -6.31 -12.93
CA CYS A 38 -8.32 -7.42 -13.36
C CYS A 38 -8.16 -7.38 -14.89
N PRO A 39 -6.93 -7.38 -15.43
CA PRO A 39 -6.68 -7.34 -16.87
C PRO A 39 -7.25 -8.53 -17.65
N LEU A 40 -7.56 -9.63 -16.96
CA LEU A 40 -8.01 -10.89 -17.54
C LEU A 40 -9.53 -10.96 -17.75
N LEU A 41 -10.26 -9.91 -17.39
CA LEU A 41 -11.71 -9.90 -17.45
C LEU A 41 -12.25 -9.51 -18.81
N THR A 42 -12.89 -10.47 -19.49
CA THR A 42 -13.73 -10.20 -20.65
C THR A 42 -15.13 -9.79 -20.21
N ARG A 43 -15.72 -8.81 -20.89
CA ARG A 43 -17.05 -8.20 -20.62
C ARG A 43 -18.24 -9.20 -20.62
N GLN A 44 -18.00 -10.47 -20.95
CA GLN A 44 -19.01 -11.53 -21.14
C GLN A 44 -19.13 -12.51 -19.96
N MET A 45 -18.31 -12.42 -18.91
CA MET A 45 -18.38 -13.35 -17.77
C MET A 45 -19.44 -12.94 -16.74
N LYS A 46 -20.07 -13.94 -16.08
CA LYS A 46 -21.00 -13.69 -14.96
C LYS A 46 -20.25 -13.05 -13.77
N GLN A 47 -20.81 -12.01 -13.18
CA GLN A 47 -20.17 -11.18 -12.14
C GLN A 47 -19.61 -11.97 -10.93
N TRP A 48 -20.28 -13.04 -10.48
CA TRP A 48 -19.77 -13.83 -9.35
C TRP A 48 -18.46 -14.56 -9.68
N LYS A 49 -18.28 -15.01 -10.94
CA LYS A 49 -17.03 -15.64 -11.41
C LYS A 49 -15.91 -14.61 -11.46
N ILE A 50 -16.24 -13.40 -11.91
CA ILE A 50 -15.33 -12.25 -11.95
C ILE A 50 -14.81 -11.96 -10.53
N ASN A 51 -15.71 -11.85 -9.56
CA ASN A 51 -15.35 -11.55 -8.18
C ASN A 51 -14.53 -12.69 -7.54
N LEU A 52 -14.89 -13.96 -7.79
CA LEU A 52 -14.12 -15.11 -7.29
C LEU A 52 -12.69 -15.13 -7.87
N ILE A 53 -12.56 -14.91 -9.18
CA ILE A 53 -11.25 -14.88 -9.85
C ILE A 53 -10.42 -13.70 -9.31
N ASN A 54 -11.03 -12.52 -9.13
CA ASN A 54 -10.36 -11.37 -8.53
C ASN A 54 -9.88 -11.66 -7.11
N PHE A 55 -10.71 -12.27 -6.28
CA PHE A 55 -10.34 -12.65 -4.92
C PHE A 55 -9.15 -13.62 -4.92
N ILE A 56 -9.22 -14.70 -5.70
CA ILE A 56 -8.14 -15.69 -5.77
C ILE A 56 -6.84 -15.05 -6.29
N LEU A 57 -6.90 -14.31 -7.40
CA LEU A 57 -5.71 -13.69 -7.97
C LEU A 57 -5.12 -12.63 -7.03
N TYR A 58 -5.95 -11.81 -6.40
CA TYR A 58 -5.46 -10.74 -5.55
C TYR A 58 -4.98 -11.27 -4.19
N GLU A 59 -5.84 -11.96 -3.45
CA GLU A 59 -5.55 -12.38 -2.08
C GLU A 59 -4.47 -13.45 -2.03
N ILE A 60 -4.57 -14.46 -2.90
CA ILE A 60 -3.67 -15.62 -2.83
C ILE A 60 -2.36 -15.32 -3.56
N ILE A 61 -2.39 -14.59 -4.67
CA ILE A 61 -1.20 -14.37 -5.50
C ILE A 61 -0.60 -12.99 -5.24
N ILE A 62 -1.30 -11.90 -5.58
CA ILE A 62 -0.73 -10.55 -5.57
C ILE A 62 -0.34 -10.09 -4.15
N SER A 63 -1.21 -10.28 -3.17
CA SER A 63 -0.98 -9.88 -1.78
C SER A 63 0.21 -10.63 -1.18
N ASN A 64 0.26 -11.96 -1.34
CA ASN A 64 1.38 -12.78 -0.87
C ASN A 64 2.71 -12.41 -1.53
N LEU A 65 2.70 -12.14 -2.84
CA LEU A 65 3.87 -11.67 -3.58
C LEU A 65 4.36 -10.30 -3.07
N SER A 66 3.43 -9.40 -2.72
CA SER A 66 3.74 -8.11 -2.13
C SER A 66 4.43 -8.29 -0.77
N ILE A 67 3.84 -9.11 0.12
CA ILE A 67 4.39 -9.39 1.45
C ILE A 67 5.80 -9.99 1.36
N ILE A 68 6.03 -10.95 0.46
CA ILE A 68 7.36 -11.56 0.25
C ILE A 68 8.38 -10.51 -0.21
N THR A 69 7.97 -9.61 -1.11
CA THR A 69 8.84 -8.55 -1.63
C THR A 69 9.24 -7.57 -0.51
N TRP A 70 8.27 -7.14 0.29
CA TRP A 70 8.51 -6.31 1.47
C TRP A 70 9.44 -6.98 2.47
N ARG A 71 9.11 -8.22 2.87
CA ARG A 71 9.90 -8.96 3.86
C ARG A 71 11.32 -9.24 3.36
N GLY A 72 11.47 -9.58 2.08
CA GLY A 72 12.77 -9.80 1.45
C GLY A 72 13.63 -8.53 1.47
N PHE A 73 13.05 -7.37 1.15
CA PHE A 73 13.79 -6.12 1.13
C PHE A 73 14.11 -5.59 2.54
N TYR A 74 13.24 -5.84 3.53
CA TYR A 74 13.58 -5.59 4.95
C TYR A 74 14.79 -6.40 5.40
N HIS A 75 14.81 -7.71 5.16
CA HIS A 75 15.96 -8.54 5.56
C HIS A 75 17.25 -8.13 4.85
N PHE A 76 17.16 -7.66 3.60
CA PHE A 76 18.29 -7.06 2.92
C PHE A 76 18.78 -5.80 3.66
N LEU A 77 17.89 -4.86 3.99
CA LEU A 77 18.27 -3.65 4.73
C LEU A 77 18.81 -3.97 6.13
N ASP A 78 18.23 -4.93 6.85
CA ASP A 78 18.72 -5.32 8.18
C ASP A 78 20.13 -5.90 8.15
N SER A 79 20.50 -6.57 7.06
CA SER A 79 21.83 -7.17 6.91
C SER A 79 22.91 -6.16 6.53
N PHE A 80 22.56 -5.11 5.77
CA PHE A 80 23.53 -4.20 5.16
C PHE A 80 23.48 -2.76 5.71
N PHE A 81 22.37 -2.34 6.31
CA PHE A 81 22.11 -0.94 6.63
C PHE A 81 22.28 -0.67 8.13
N TYR A 82 23.54 -0.48 8.54
CA TYR A 82 23.93 -0.18 9.93
C TYR A 82 23.37 -1.19 10.96
N PRO A 83 23.76 -2.48 10.88
CA PRO A 83 23.23 -3.52 11.76
C PRO A 83 23.56 -3.29 13.25
N ASP A 84 24.69 -2.64 13.54
CA ASP A 84 25.17 -2.45 14.91
C ASP A 84 24.59 -1.21 15.62
N ASN A 85 23.95 -0.31 14.88
CA ASN A 85 23.39 0.93 15.42
C ASN A 85 21.98 1.17 14.88
N LEU A 86 21.00 0.59 15.58
CA LEU A 86 19.60 0.60 15.18
C LEU A 86 19.01 2.01 15.14
N THR A 87 19.36 2.89 16.07
CA THR A 87 18.90 4.29 16.08
C THR A 87 19.39 5.06 14.84
N MET A 88 20.68 4.93 14.50
CA MET A 88 21.23 5.57 13.30
C MET A 88 20.63 4.97 12.02
N SER A 89 20.44 3.65 11.99
CA SER A 89 19.78 2.95 10.89
C SER A 89 18.35 3.47 10.68
N ALA A 90 17.58 3.63 11.77
CA ALA A 90 16.22 4.15 11.74
C ALA A 90 16.17 5.60 11.20
N GLY A 91 17.03 6.48 11.72
CA GLY A 91 17.09 7.88 11.29
C GLY A 91 17.46 8.03 9.81
N LEU A 92 18.45 7.27 9.32
CA LEU A 92 18.84 7.28 7.92
C LEU A 92 17.75 6.68 7.01
N CYS A 93 17.05 5.64 7.48
CA CYS A 93 15.91 5.08 6.76
C CYS A 93 14.79 6.09 6.58
N LEU A 94 14.42 6.82 7.64
CA LEU A 94 13.45 7.91 7.53
C LEU A 94 13.93 9.02 6.61
N LEU A 95 15.20 9.44 6.72
CA LEU A 95 15.77 10.50 5.89
C LEU A 95 15.69 10.12 4.40
N ILE A 96 16.19 8.93 4.03
CA ILE A 96 16.16 8.46 2.63
C ILE A 96 14.71 8.27 2.16
N GLY A 97 13.86 7.69 2.99
CA GLY A 97 12.45 7.48 2.69
C GLY A 97 11.74 8.79 2.33
N TYR A 98 11.87 9.82 3.17
CA TYR A 98 11.25 11.13 2.94
C TYR A 98 11.91 11.93 1.82
N LEU A 99 13.24 11.83 1.66
CA LEU A 99 13.95 12.47 0.54
C LEU A 99 13.55 11.88 -0.82
N LEU A 100 13.14 10.61 -0.89
CA LEU A 100 12.56 10.04 -2.09
C LEU A 100 11.07 10.40 -2.24
N TYR A 101 10.32 10.42 -1.14
CA TYR A 101 8.88 10.68 -1.15
C TYR A 101 8.51 12.08 -1.64
N PHE A 102 9.06 13.12 -0.99
CA PHE A 102 8.62 14.50 -1.26
C PHE A 102 8.86 14.92 -2.71
N PRO A 103 10.01 14.61 -3.35
CA PRO A 103 10.19 14.89 -4.77
C PRO A 103 9.21 14.13 -5.66
N LEU A 104 8.96 12.85 -5.39
CA LEU A 104 8.01 12.05 -6.17
C LEU A 104 6.58 12.62 -6.09
N MET A 105 6.19 13.11 -4.90
CA MET A 105 4.86 13.70 -4.69
C MET A 105 4.74 15.10 -5.30
N TYR A 106 5.65 16.03 -4.94
CA TYR A 106 5.53 17.43 -5.33
C TYR A 106 5.94 17.71 -6.77
N PHE A 107 6.88 16.94 -7.32
CA PHE A 107 7.32 17.12 -8.70
C PHE A 107 6.65 16.17 -9.69
N GLN A 108 5.57 15.47 -9.30
CA GLN A 108 4.87 14.56 -10.23
C GLN A 108 4.46 15.26 -11.53
N THR A 109 3.78 16.41 -11.41
CA THR A 109 3.34 17.22 -12.57
C THR A 109 4.52 17.77 -13.35
N TYR A 110 5.55 18.25 -12.66
CA TYR A 110 6.76 18.76 -13.30
C TYR A 110 7.52 17.66 -14.07
N LEU A 111 7.61 16.45 -13.53
CA LEU A 111 8.21 15.29 -14.20
C LEU A 111 7.41 14.86 -15.43
N GLU A 112 6.09 15.06 -15.43
CA GLU A 112 5.24 14.82 -16.61
C GLU A 112 5.45 15.90 -17.69
N GLU A 113 5.58 17.16 -17.30
CA GLU A 113 5.94 18.24 -18.23
C GLU A 113 7.34 18.03 -18.83
N LEU A 114 8.32 17.64 -18.02
CA LEU A 114 9.65 17.28 -18.52
C LEU A 114 9.61 16.06 -19.44
N ASN A 115 8.80 15.06 -19.11
CA ASN A 115 8.60 13.89 -19.96
C ASN A 115 8.14 14.32 -21.35
N LEU A 116 7.14 15.20 -21.44
CA LEU A 116 6.64 15.74 -22.71
C LEU A 116 7.65 16.63 -23.45
N LYS A 117 8.52 17.32 -22.72
CA LYS A 117 9.52 18.24 -23.29
C LYS A 117 10.71 17.53 -23.92
N TYR A 118 11.08 16.35 -23.42
CA TYR A 118 12.27 15.62 -23.88
C TYR A 118 11.90 14.41 -24.75
N ASP A 119 12.31 14.43 -26.01
CA ASP A 119 11.97 13.40 -27.01
C ASP A 119 12.30 11.97 -26.57
N PHE A 120 13.41 11.78 -25.85
CA PHE A 120 13.80 10.46 -25.34
C PHE A 120 12.79 9.90 -24.33
N TRP A 121 12.37 10.71 -23.36
CA TRP A 121 11.41 10.28 -22.33
C TRP A 121 10.00 10.16 -22.91
N THR A 122 9.60 11.06 -23.81
CA THR A 122 8.39 10.92 -24.62
C THR A 122 8.38 9.62 -25.40
N PHE A 123 9.48 9.28 -26.08
CA PHE A 123 9.60 8.03 -26.83
C PHE A 123 9.44 6.81 -25.92
N ILE A 124 10.12 6.78 -24.76
CA ILE A 124 9.99 5.66 -23.81
C ILE A 124 8.57 5.56 -23.26
N SER A 125 7.95 6.67 -22.86
CA SER A 125 6.62 6.63 -22.26
C SER A 125 5.53 6.23 -23.24
N ILE A 126 5.68 6.55 -24.53
CA ILE A 126 4.74 6.13 -25.59
C ILE A 126 4.96 4.66 -25.99
N ASN A 127 6.21 4.24 -26.21
CA ASN A 127 6.50 2.89 -26.70
C ASN A 127 6.49 1.83 -25.59
N PHE A 128 6.82 2.23 -24.35
CA PHE A 128 6.90 1.36 -23.18
C PHE A 128 6.18 1.96 -21.95
N PRO A 129 4.87 2.26 -22.05
CA PRO A 129 4.12 2.94 -20.98
C PRO A 129 4.13 2.17 -19.66
N GLN A 130 4.05 0.84 -19.72
CA GLN A 130 4.07 0.00 -18.52
C GLN A 130 5.44 0.04 -17.82
N PHE A 131 6.53 0.00 -18.57
CA PHE A 131 7.89 0.08 -18.02
C PHE A 131 8.11 1.42 -17.30
N TYR A 132 7.69 2.52 -17.94
CA TYR A 132 7.80 3.86 -17.38
C TYR A 132 7.00 3.99 -16.07
N ARG A 133 5.76 3.48 -16.03
CA ARG A 133 4.94 3.43 -14.81
C ARG A 133 5.58 2.56 -13.72
N ASN A 134 6.09 1.40 -14.09
CA ASN A 134 6.73 0.45 -13.19
C ASN A 134 7.94 1.08 -12.47
N ILE A 135 8.75 1.91 -13.14
CA ILE A 135 9.86 2.64 -12.51
C ILE A 135 9.36 3.58 -11.41
N ARG A 136 8.31 4.38 -11.69
CA ARG A 136 7.74 5.30 -10.70
C ARG A 136 7.19 4.54 -9.49
N HIS A 137 6.49 3.43 -9.72
CA HIS A 137 5.98 2.58 -8.65
C HIS A 137 7.10 1.92 -7.83
N LEU A 138 8.20 1.52 -8.48
CA LEU A 138 9.36 0.97 -7.77
C LEU A 138 10.03 2.02 -6.86
N LEU A 139 10.19 3.25 -7.33
CA LEU A 139 10.74 4.33 -6.51
C LEU A 139 9.83 4.65 -5.31
N ALA A 140 8.50 4.68 -5.53
CA ALA A 140 7.52 4.83 -4.46
C ALA A 140 7.58 3.67 -3.46
N PHE A 141 7.72 2.42 -3.94
CA PHE A 141 7.91 1.25 -3.07
C PHE A 141 9.17 1.36 -2.22
N LEU A 142 10.33 1.71 -2.81
CA LEU A 142 11.58 1.87 -2.06
C LEU A 142 11.43 2.93 -0.96
N SER A 143 10.88 4.09 -1.31
CA SER A 143 10.58 5.15 -0.35
C SER A 143 9.67 4.63 0.79
N CYS A 144 8.64 3.86 0.45
CA CYS A 144 7.69 3.30 1.40
C CYS A 144 8.38 2.36 2.39
N VAL A 145 9.18 1.41 1.90
CA VAL A 145 9.93 0.48 2.76
C VAL A 145 10.86 1.24 3.69
N PHE A 146 11.62 2.22 3.19
CA PHE A 146 12.54 3.01 4.01
C PHE A 146 11.82 3.75 5.14
N VAL A 147 10.69 4.40 4.84
CA VAL A 147 9.89 5.09 5.86
C VAL A 147 9.39 4.11 6.92
N TRP A 148 8.77 3.00 6.51
CA TRP A 148 8.23 2.05 7.48
C TRP A 148 9.29 1.37 8.31
N ARG A 149 10.39 0.91 7.69
CA ARG A 149 11.48 0.31 8.44
C ARG A 149 12.00 1.28 9.50
N GLY A 150 12.14 2.55 9.14
CA GLY A 150 12.51 3.62 10.07
C GLY A 150 11.54 3.71 11.25
N TYR A 151 10.23 3.75 11.00
CA TYR A 151 9.23 3.79 12.07
C TYR A 151 9.20 2.53 12.93
N TRP A 152 9.26 1.34 12.32
CA TRP A 152 9.30 0.07 13.05
C TRP A 152 10.49 0.01 14.01
N LEU A 153 11.68 0.38 13.55
CA LEU A 153 12.87 0.45 14.41
C LEU A 153 12.72 1.48 15.53
N LEU A 154 12.15 2.66 15.26
CA LEU A 154 11.90 3.63 16.32
C LEU A 154 10.88 3.13 17.35
N TYR A 155 9.83 2.44 16.91
CA TYR A 155 8.84 1.84 17.80
C TYR A 155 9.47 0.74 18.66
N ASP A 156 10.24 -0.13 18.04
CA ASP A 156 10.94 -1.22 18.71
C ASP A 156 12.10 -0.74 19.60
N GLU A 157 12.55 0.51 19.53
CA GLU A 157 13.60 1.04 20.43
C GLU A 157 13.00 1.91 21.55
N TYR A 158 11.99 2.73 21.23
CA TYR A 158 11.56 3.81 22.12
C TYR A 158 10.18 3.61 22.78
N LEU A 159 9.34 2.69 22.28
CA LEU A 159 7.97 2.56 22.80
C LEU A 159 7.85 1.63 24.02
N TYR A 160 8.93 1.07 24.55
CA TYR A 160 8.87 0.21 25.75
C TYR A 160 8.54 0.98 27.03
N ILE A 161 7.25 1.06 27.33
CA ILE A 161 6.72 1.68 28.55
C ILE A 161 6.62 0.66 29.70
N PHE A 162 6.25 -0.59 29.39
CA PHE A 162 6.13 -1.68 30.36
C PHE A 162 7.22 -2.73 30.16
N GLU A 163 7.63 -3.40 31.24
CA GLU A 163 8.56 -4.55 31.19
C GLU A 163 8.00 -5.69 30.31
N ASP A 164 6.67 -5.87 30.34
CA ASP A 164 5.96 -6.82 29.50
C ASP A 164 5.63 -6.21 28.12
N TYR A 165 6.33 -6.67 27.08
CA TYR A 165 6.14 -6.21 25.69
C TYR A 165 4.68 -6.25 25.22
N TYR A 166 3.94 -7.31 25.53
CA TYR A 166 2.56 -7.48 25.07
C TYR A 166 1.61 -6.40 25.62
N LYS A 167 1.87 -5.86 26.83
CA LYS A 167 1.05 -4.80 27.42
C LYS A 167 1.23 -3.49 26.68
N THR A 168 2.48 -3.16 26.33
CA THR A 168 2.83 -1.98 25.54
C THR A 168 2.14 -2.01 24.18
N TYR A 169 2.29 -3.10 23.43
CA TYR A 169 1.68 -3.21 22.09
C TYR A 169 0.16 -3.19 22.13
N LEU A 170 -0.46 -3.85 23.12
CA LEU A 170 -1.91 -3.85 23.29
C LEU A 170 -2.45 -2.45 23.63
N LEU A 171 -1.73 -1.68 24.47
CA LEU A 171 -2.08 -0.29 24.77
C LEU A 171 -2.04 0.57 23.50
N PHE A 172 -0.94 0.53 22.73
CA PHE A 172 -0.81 1.32 21.51
C PHE A 172 -1.82 0.91 20.43
N TYR A 173 -2.20 -0.36 20.35
CA TYR A 173 -3.28 -0.83 19.49
C TYR A 173 -4.60 -0.11 19.84
N PHE A 174 -5.02 -0.12 21.12
CA PHE A 174 -6.26 0.52 21.52
C PHE A 174 -6.23 2.04 21.36
N ILE A 175 -5.12 2.69 21.71
CA ILE A 175 -4.96 4.15 21.53
C ILE A 175 -5.03 4.52 20.05
N SER A 176 -4.30 3.80 19.20
CA SER A 176 -4.28 4.08 17.75
C SER A 176 -5.65 3.85 17.12
N PHE A 177 -6.33 2.75 17.46
CA PHE A 177 -7.67 2.46 16.98
C PHE A 177 -8.68 3.53 17.41
N LEU A 178 -8.65 3.94 18.69
CA LEU A 178 -9.54 4.97 19.22
C LEU A 178 -9.29 6.31 18.51
N PHE A 179 -8.03 6.70 18.34
CA PHE A 179 -7.67 7.94 17.66
C PHE A 179 -8.09 7.94 16.18
N LEU A 180 -7.83 6.85 15.45
CA LEU A 180 -8.27 6.69 14.06
C LEU A 180 -9.80 6.69 13.93
N SER A 181 -10.51 6.11 14.90
CA SER A 181 -11.98 6.15 14.95
C SER A 181 -12.50 7.58 15.19
N LEU A 182 -11.85 8.37 16.06
CA LEU A 182 -12.22 9.77 16.27
C LEU A 182 -12.04 10.63 15.01
N ILE A 183 -11.03 10.31 14.18
CA ILE A 183 -10.72 11.04 12.94
C ILE A 183 -11.46 10.44 11.73
N GLN A 184 -12.25 9.37 11.92
CA GLN A 184 -12.99 8.69 10.85
C GLN A 184 -12.07 8.15 9.74
N THR A 185 -10.92 7.57 10.15
CA THR A 185 -9.95 6.93 9.25
C THR A 185 -9.57 5.52 9.72
N SER A 186 -10.43 4.91 10.53
CA SER A 186 -10.23 3.57 11.09
C SER A 186 -10.10 2.48 10.01
N SER A 187 -10.70 2.69 8.83
CA SER A 187 -10.55 1.82 7.67
C SER A 187 -9.11 1.67 7.20
N SER A 188 -8.26 2.68 7.43
CA SER A 188 -6.86 2.68 7.00
C SER A 188 -6.03 1.56 7.63
N ILE A 189 -6.50 0.95 8.72
CA ILE A 189 -5.87 -0.21 9.37
C ILE A 189 -5.95 -1.47 8.47
N ASN A 190 -7.02 -1.60 7.67
CA ASN A 190 -7.28 -2.81 6.87
C ASN A 190 -6.45 -2.88 5.57
N GLY A 191 -5.58 -1.89 5.31
CA GLY A 191 -4.79 -1.83 4.09
C GLY A 191 -5.64 -1.69 2.81
N PRO A 192 -5.07 -1.95 1.62
CA PRO A 192 -5.74 -1.73 0.33
C PRO A 192 -6.92 -2.68 0.06
N LEU A 193 -7.08 -3.75 0.86
CA LEU A 193 -8.21 -4.68 0.79
C LEU A 193 -9.52 -4.10 1.33
N SER A 194 -9.47 -2.93 1.97
CA SER A 194 -10.64 -2.27 2.57
C SER A 194 -11.79 -2.02 1.59
N ASN A 195 -11.55 -1.85 0.28
CA ASN A 195 -12.57 -1.27 -0.60
C ASN A 195 -13.01 -2.17 -1.76
N ILE A 196 -13.42 -3.42 -1.49
CA ILE A 196 -14.12 -4.24 -2.48
C ILE A 196 -15.63 -3.87 -2.49
N ASP A 197 -16.11 -3.29 -3.60
CA ASP A 197 -17.53 -2.97 -3.78
C ASP A 197 -18.38 -4.25 -3.94
N ASP A 198 -18.97 -4.75 -2.85
CA ASP A 198 -19.88 -5.89 -2.87
C ASP A 198 -21.34 -5.45 -3.09
N LYS A 199 -21.65 -5.04 -4.32
CA LYS A 199 -23.00 -4.66 -4.75
C LYS A 199 -24.07 -5.74 -4.50
N ASN A 200 -23.69 -7.00 -4.29
CA ASN A 200 -24.61 -8.14 -4.26
C ASN A 200 -24.58 -8.93 -2.94
N GLN A 201 -23.84 -8.47 -1.91
CA GLN A 201 -23.78 -9.08 -0.56
C GLN A 201 -23.37 -10.57 -0.54
N PHE A 202 -22.38 -10.95 -1.34
CA PHE A 202 -21.84 -12.32 -1.34
C PHE A 202 -20.73 -12.54 -0.31
N PHE A 203 -20.09 -11.49 0.17
CA PHE A 203 -19.07 -11.54 1.23
C PHE A 203 -19.63 -10.91 2.51
N PRO A 204 -19.20 -11.35 3.71
CA PRO A 204 -19.59 -10.69 4.95
C PRO A 204 -19.19 -9.22 4.83
N LEU A 205 -20.19 -8.32 4.89
CA LEU A 205 -20.09 -6.86 4.86
C LEU A 205 -18.73 -6.39 5.37
N TYR A 206 -17.85 -5.94 4.47
CA TYR A 206 -16.58 -5.33 4.88
C TYR A 206 -16.89 -4.08 5.73
N PRO A 207 -16.05 -3.76 6.73
CA PRO A 207 -16.43 -2.92 7.87
C PRO A 207 -16.87 -1.49 7.55
N HIS A 208 -16.58 -0.99 6.35
CA HIS A 208 -16.96 0.35 5.88
C HIS A 208 -18.46 0.45 5.57
N CYS A 209 -19.13 -0.69 5.38
CA CYS A 209 -20.58 -0.77 5.17
C CYS A 209 -21.40 -0.81 6.47
N TYR A 210 -20.78 -0.77 7.66
CA TYR A 210 -21.50 -0.58 8.92
C TYR A 210 -21.94 0.87 9.16
N VAL A 211 -21.76 1.78 8.19
CA VAL A 211 -22.64 2.94 8.10
C VAL A 211 -24.01 2.43 7.69
N SER A 212 -24.71 2.04 8.74
CA SER A 212 -25.90 1.23 8.76
C SER A 212 -26.94 1.71 7.75
N ILE A 213 -27.76 0.76 7.32
CA ILE A 213 -29.06 0.94 6.67
C ILE A 213 -29.87 2.15 7.23
N VAL A 214 -29.62 2.56 8.48
CA VAL A 214 -30.16 3.76 9.13
C VAL A 214 -29.77 5.06 8.42
N GLN A 215 -28.53 5.27 8.03
CA GLN A 215 -28.11 6.53 7.38
C GLN A 215 -28.71 6.68 5.98
N ARG A 216 -28.83 5.56 5.24
CA ARG A 216 -29.56 5.51 3.95
C ARG A 216 -31.06 5.78 4.09
N LYS A 217 -31.67 5.42 5.23
CA LYS A 217 -33.08 5.72 5.54
C LYS A 217 -33.31 7.17 5.95
N ILE A 218 -32.32 7.84 6.52
CA ILE A 218 -32.42 9.24 6.96
C ILE A 218 -32.26 10.21 5.77
N SER A 219 -31.56 9.79 4.71
CA SER A 219 -31.33 10.56 3.48
C SER A 219 -32.42 10.40 2.39
N GLN A 220 -33.48 9.62 2.65
CA GLN A 220 -34.64 9.45 1.77
C GLN A 220 -35.85 10.15 2.37
#